data_AF-A0A2W4P177-F1
#
_entry.id   AF-A0A2W4P177-F1
#
_cell.length_a   1.000
_cell.length_b   1.000
_cell.length_c   1.000
_cell.angle_alpha   90.00
_cell.angle_beta   90.00
_cell.angle_gamma   90.00
#
_symmetry.space_group_name_H-M   'P 1'
#
loop_
_entity.id
_entity.type
_entity.pdbx_description
1 polymer ?
#
loop_
_entity_poly.entity_id
_entity_poly.type
_entity_poly.pdbx_seq_one_letter_code
_entity_poly.pdbx_strand_id
1 'polypeptide(L)'
;MQRLYNVPFTGGDTTIQKPSQTMKKFIDTYRVDSARAEWWDYARNGRYYVTICTENREHYFGKIVKKTMRLSHVGVIADIMWHEIKNHTKYVELGVYQVMPNHLHGILHLNYPKIENYDLDRGRHVETYMWDFDSLDVNKIPLLKEYLKDKELSVTTSDYLEVPIIERLEIAEGVYRILGRDDDFWCRFYRVKGYHYDGAKNNEKARESRAKALEIAEQMKLNKANEGRLKEILFITGAMKYFLDDKDSAIDDFKTALTLKYKSDDGNADRDTGFNEYLDQVLNEYIAR
;
A
#
# COMPACT_ATOMS: atom_id res chain seq x y z
N MET A 1 -16.21 11.33 -37.78
CA MET A 1 -17.49 11.60 -38.47
C MET A 1 -18.55 11.79 -37.39
N GLN A 2 -19.09 13.02 -37.26
CA GLN A 2 -20.37 13.47 -36.65
C GLN A 2 -20.72 13.01 -35.20
N ARG A 3 -20.73 13.91 -34.19
CA ARG A 3 -21.71 14.97 -33.81
C ARG A 3 -22.75 14.44 -32.79
N LEU A 4 -22.68 14.92 -31.54
CA LEU A 4 -23.54 15.94 -30.88
C LEU A 4 -24.66 15.32 -30.04
N TYR A 5 -24.80 15.74 -28.78
CA TYR A 5 -25.92 16.55 -28.31
C TYR A 5 -25.52 17.36 -27.07
N ASN A 6 -25.59 18.69 -27.21
CA ASN A 6 -25.69 19.67 -26.13
C ASN A 6 -27.15 19.72 -25.64
N VAL A 7 -27.36 20.01 -24.35
CA VAL A 7 -28.47 20.87 -23.89
C VAL A 7 -27.92 21.80 -22.78
N PRO A 8 -28.26 23.10 -22.78
CA PRO A 8 -27.52 24.16 -22.07
C PRO A 8 -28.16 24.54 -20.73
N PHE A 9 -27.39 25.14 -19.83
CA PHE A 9 -27.95 26.02 -18.80
C PHE A 9 -27.18 27.34 -18.77
N THR A 10 -27.93 28.43 -18.88
CA THR A 10 -27.49 29.81 -19.07
C THR A 10 -27.36 30.56 -17.75
N GLY A 11 -26.38 31.46 -17.66
CA GLY A 11 -26.48 32.69 -16.86
C GLY A 11 -25.36 32.91 -15.86
N GLY A 12 -24.49 33.89 -16.13
CA GLY A 12 -23.51 34.39 -15.17
C GLY A 12 -22.27 34.97 -15.83
N ASP A 13 -22.42 36.11 -16.49
CA ASP A 13 -21.34 36.91 -17.06
C ASP A 13 -20.52 37.57 -15.94
N THR A 14 -19.25 37.19 -15.81
CA THR A 14 -18.24 38.00 -15.11
C THR A 14 -16.93 37.90 -15.87
N THR A 15 -16.66 38.95 -16.64
CA THR A 15 -15.40 39.24 -17.29
C THR A 15 -14.33 39.52 -16.23
N ILE A 16 -13.38 38.61 -16.03
CA ILE A 16 -12.16 38.89 -15.26
C ILE A 16 -11.02 39.13 -16.27
N GLN A 17 -10.57 40.39 -16.35
CA GLN A 17 -9.39 40.79 -17.09
C GLN A 17 -8.13 40.10 -16.51
N LYS A 18 -7.34 39.41 -17.34
CA LYS A 18 -6.06 38.80 -16.95
C LYS A 18 -4.97 39.88 -16.84
N PRO A 19 -4.18 39.95 -15.74
CA PRO A 19 -2.97 40.76 -15.72
C PRO A 19 -1.85 40.11 -16.54
N SER A 20 -1.18 40.94 -17.33
CA SER A 20 0.05 40.65 -18.05
C SER A 20 1.15 40.17 -17.09
N GLN A 21 1.55 38.90 -17.20
CA GLN A 21 2.77 38.37 -16.57
C GLN A 21 3.69 37.79 -17.65
N THR A 22 4.81 38.47 -17.84
CA THR A 22 6.01 38.01 -18.55
C THR A 22 6.41 36.60 -18.10
N MET A 23 6.39 35.66 -19.03
CA MET A 23 6.58 34.23 -18.76
C MET A 23 8.05 33.85 -18.90
N LYS A 24 8.60 33.12 -17.92
CA LYS A 24 9.86 32.38 -18.12
C LYS A 24 9.56 31.13 -18.97
N LYS A 25 10.22 31.01 -20.12
CA LYS A 25 10.12 29.87 -21.06
C LYS A 25 10.99 28.71 -20.59
N PHE A 26 10.58 27.46 -20.82
CA PHE A 26 11.44 26.29 -20.68
C PHE A 26 12.04 25.94 -22.06
N ILE A 27 13.37 25.86 -22.14
CA ILE A 27 14.17 25.66 -23.37
C ILE A 27 13.84 26.70 -24.47
N ASP A 28 13.73 27.98 -24.09
CA ASP A 28 13.48 29.14 -24.97
C ASP A 28 12.32 29.05 -25.99
N THR A 29 11.51 27.98 -25.95
CA THR A 29 10.57 27.63 -27.04
C THR A 29 9.15 27.37 -26.55
N TYR A 30 8.92 26.76 -25.39
CA TYR A 30 7.56 26.45 -24.91
C TYR A 30 7.28 26.97 -23.50
N ARG A 31 6.06 27.50 -23.31
CA ARG A 31 5.42 27.64 -22.00
C ARG A 31 4.53 26.41 -21.85
N VAL A 32 4.77 25.55 -20.87
CA VAL A 32 3.80 24.50 -20.55
C VAL A 32 2.88 25.09 -19.49
N ASP A 33 1.73 25.61 -19.92
CA ASP A 33 0.65 25.92 -19.00
C ASP A 33 0.29 24.66 -18.21
N SER A 34 -0.19 24.84 -16.97
CA SER A 34 -0.59 23.72 -16.12
C SER A 34 -1.55 22.79 -16.87
N ALA A 35 -1.26 21.49 -16.89
CA ALA A 35 -2.17 20.49 -17.47
C ALA A 35 -3.48 20.30 -16.66
N ARG A 36 -3.66 21.07 -15.58
CA ARG A 36 -4.86 21.05 -14.74
C ARG A 36 -5.96 21.87 -15.40
N ALA A 37 -7.19 21.37 -15.37
CA ALA A 37 -8.36 22.12 -15.82
C ALA A 37 -8.57 23.35 -14.93
N GLU A 38 -8.43 24.56 -15.50
CA GLU A 38 -8.54 25.83 -14.74
C GLU A 38 -9.91 26.04 -14.08
N TRP A 39 -10.96 25.40 -14.60
CA TRP A 39 -12.33 25.50 -14.11
C TRP A 39 -12.70 24.43 -13.07
N TRP A 40 -11.80 23.50 -12.76
CA TRP A 40 -12.06 22.42 -11.80
C TRP A 40 -11.21 22.56 -10.55
N ASP A 41 -11.87 22.63 -9.39
CA ASP A 41 -11.21 22.53 -8.11
C ASP A 41 -10.98 21.06 -7.74
N TYR A 42 -9.73 20.62 -7.80
CA TYR A 42 -9.30 19.25 -7.52
C TYR A 42 -9.37 18.87 -6.03
N ALA A 43 -9.72 19.81 -5.14
CA ALA A 43 -10.05 19.51 -3.74
C ALA A 43 -11.51 19.07 -3.56
N ARG A 44 -12.38 19.21 -4.57
CA ARG A 44 -13.78 18.82 -4.46
C ARG A 44 -13.98 17.31 -4.36
N ASN A 45 -15.06 16.91 -3.68
CA ASN A 45 -15.56 15.54 -3.71
C ASN A 45 -15.67 15.03 -5.15
N GLY A 46 -15.20 13.80 -5.38
CA GLY A 46 -15.13 13.23 -6.71
C GLY A 46 -14.12 12.09 -6.82
N ARG A 47 -14.15 11.39 -7.95
CA ARG A 47 -13.21 10.31 -8.27
C ARG A 47 -12.12 10.84 -9.18
N TYR A 48 -10.88 10.65 -8.77
CA TYR A 48 -9.68 11.12 -9.45
C TYR A 48 -8.85 9.93 -9.89
N TYR A 49 -8.52 9.91 -11.18
CA TYR A 49 -7.54 8.98 -11.70
C TYR A 49 -6.14 9.56 -11.49
N VAL A 50 -5.29 8.80 -10.79
CA VAL A 50 -3.92 9.19 -10.47
C VAL A 50 -2.97 8.22 -11.16
N THR A 51 -1.92 8.78 -11.74
CA THR A 51 -0.77 8.01 -12.23
C THR A 51 0.48 8.58 -11.58
N ILE A 52 1.23 7.72 -10.89
CA ILE A 52 2.52 8.04 -10.31
C ILE A 52 3.56 7.34 -11.17
N CYS A 53 4.28 8.09 -11.98
CA CYS A 53 5.38 7.55 -12.78
C CYS A 53 6.68 7.61 -11.98
N THR A 54 7.51 6.59 -12.13
CA THR A 54 8.91 6.67 -11.70
C THR A 54 9.68 7.66 -12.58
N GLU A 55 10.77 8.20 -12.04
CA GLU A 55 11.68 9.02 -12.81
C GLU A 55 12.18 8.25 -14.04
N ASN A 56 12.20 8.92 -15.20
CA ASN A 56 12.57 8.34 -16.50
C ASN A 56 11.81 7.07 -16.91
N ARG A 57 10.68 6.75 -16.23
CA ARG A 57 9.94 5.48 -16.39
C ARG A 57 10.82 4.25 -16.13
N GLU A 58 11.79 4.37 -15.23
CA GLU A 58 12.61 3.26 -14.77
C GLU A 58 11.77 2.24 -13.99
N HIS A 59 12.11 0.96 -14.10
CA HIS A 59 11.30 -0.13 -13.56
C HIS A 59 11.50 -0.31 -12.04
N TYR A 60 11.21 0.74 -11.26
CA TYR A 60 11.48 0.74 -9.82
C TYR A 60 10.54 -0.13 -8.99
N PHE A 61 9.33 -0.39 -9.46
CA PHE A 61 8.33 -1.16 -8.72
C PHE A 61 8.38 -2.65 -9.03
N GLY A 62 9.22 -3.10 -9.97
CA GLY A 62 9.44 -4.51 -10.24
C GLY A 62 9.44 -4.84 -11.72
N LYS A 63 9.03 -6.05 -12.07
CA LYS A 63 9.03 -6.54 -13.46
C LYS A 63 7.89 -7.50 -13.71
N ILE A 64 7.43 -7.57 -14.95
CA ILE A 64 6.41 -8.54 -15.35
C ILE A 64 7.13 -9.83 -15.81
N VAL A 65 6.84 -10.95 -15.15
CA VAL A 65 7.36 -12.28 -15.52
C VAL A 65 6.17 -13.19 -15.74
N LYS A 66 6.08 -13.81 -16.93
CA LYS A 66 4.95 -14.67 -17.32
C LYS A 66 3.57 -14.00 -17.13
N LYS A 67 3.47 -12.72 -17.51
CA LYS A 67 2.27 -11.86 -17.35
C LYS A 67 1.87 -11.51 -15.91
N THR A 68 2.64 -11.94 -14.92
CA THR A 68 2.41 -11.56 -13.51
C THR A 68 3.39 -10.48 -13.10
N MET A 69 2.90 -9.45 -12.41
CA MET A 69 3.76 -8.44 -11.80
C MET A 69 4.53 -9.05 -10.63
N ARG A 70 5.85 -9.09 -10.73
CA ARG A 70 6.75 -9.37 -9.60
C ARG A 70 7.21 -8.05 -9.03
N LEU A 71 6.64 -7.69 -7.88
CA LEU A 71 7.04 -6.47 -7.18
C LEU A 71 8.50 -6.58 -6.74
N SER A 72 9.24 -5.49 -6.92
CA SER A 72 10.49 -5.27 -6.19
C SER A 72 10.18 -4.82 -4.76
N HIS A 73 11.20 -4.68 -3.91
CA HIS A 73 11.04 -4.11 -2.57
C HIS A 73 10.37 -2.72 -2.60
N VAL A 74 10.74 -1.85 -3.55
CA VAL A 74 10.05 -0.55 -3.75
C VAL A 74 8.66 -0.69 -4.33
N GLY A 75 8.41 -1.72 -5.14
CA GLY A 75 7.05 -2.08 -5.54
C GLY A 75 6.18 -2.50 -4.36
N VAL A 76 6.75 -3.25 -3.42
CA VAL A 76 6.09 -3.65 -2.17
C VAL A 76 5.84 -2.44 -1.29
N ILE A 77 6.78 -1.50 -1.19
CA ILE A 77 6.56 -0.25 -0.45
C ILE A 77 5.51 0.62 -1.15
N ALA A 78 5.53 0.73 -2.48
CA ALA A 78 4.52 1.47 -3.22
C ALA A 78 3.13 0.84 -3.05
N ASP A 79 3.06 -0.49 -2.99
CA ASP A 79 1.86 -1.25 -2.68
C ASP A 79 1.37 -0.96 -1.25
N ILE A 80 2.23 -1.09 -0.25
CA ILE A 80 1.92 -0.76 1.15
C ILE A 80 1.50 0.71 1.25
N MET A 81 2.24 1.64 0.66
CA MET A 81 1.98 3.07 0.74
C MET A 81 0.73 3.47 0.00
N TRP A 82 0.42 2.83 -1.13
CA TRP A 82 -0.88 3.00 -1.77
C TRP A 82 -2.00 2.63 -0.81
N HIS A 83 -1.78 1.59 -0.01
CA HIS A 83 -2.63 1.23 1.11
C HIS A 83 -2.24 1.88 2.47
N GLU A 84 -1.36 2.91 2.52
CA GLU A 84 -1.14 3.88 3.63
C GLU A 84 -1.65 5.37 3.41
N ILE A 85 -1.87 5.89 2.17
CA ILE A 85 -2.89 6.93 1.76
C ILE A 85 -4.17 7.16 2.63
N LYS A 86 -5.25 6.37 2.54
CA LYS A 86 -6.41 6.47 3.43
C LYS A 86 -5.85 6.57 4.88
N ASN A 87 -4.92 5.78 5.46
CA ASN A 87 -4.24 5.94 6.80
C ASN A 87 -3.73 7.37 7.08
N HIS A 88 -3.43 8.14 6.04
CA HIS A 88 -3.11 9.55 6.12
C HIS A 88 -4.33 10.50 5.87
N THR A 89 -5.39 10.08 5.16
CA THR A 89 -6.61 10.88 4.86
C THR A 89 -8.03 10.24 5.09
N LYS A 90 -8.96 10.92 5.81
CA LYS A 90 -10.22 10.38 6.41
C LYS A 90 -11.34 10.20 5.40
N TYR A 91 -11.20 10.93 4.31
CA TYR A 91 -12.23 11.14 3.31
C TYR A 91 -11.73 10.72 1.94
N VAL A 92 -10.79 9.78 1.91
CA VAL A 92 -10.33 9.16 0.67
C VAL A 92 -10.67 7.70 0.72
N GLU A 93 -11.40 7.24 -0.27
CA GLU A 93 -11.60 5.83 -0.55
C GLU A 93 -10.68 5.45 -1.72
N LEU A 94 -10.05 4.28 -1.64
CA LEU A 94 -9.31 3.74 -2.77
C LEU A 94 -10.28 3.03 -3.68
N GLY A 95 -10.27 3.37 -4.95
CA GLY A 95 -10.80 2.53 -6.01
C GLY A 95 -9.77 1.50 -6.46
N VAL A 96 -9.98 0.98 -7.67
CA VAL A 96 -9.01 0.07 -8.31
C VAL A 96 -7.66 0.76 -8.51
N TYR A 97 -6.59 0.00 -8.32
CA TYR A 97 -5.22 0.43 -8.59
C TYR A 97 -4.39 -0.74 -9.12
N GLN A 98 -3.26 -0.42 -9.72
CA GLN A 98 -2.31 -1.37 -10.25
C GLN A 98 -0.90 -0.79 -10.14
N VAL A 99 -0.02 -1.54 -9.47
CA VAL A 99 1.42 -1.29 -9.54
C VAL A 99 1.96 -1.96 -10.81
N MET A 100 2.58 -1.18 -11.67
CA MET A 100 3.29 -1.61 -12.87
C MET A 100 4.79 -1.38 -12.66
N PRO A 101 5.69 -2.00 -13.45
CA PRO A 101 7.13 -1.88 -13.26
C PRO A 101 7.66 -0.47 -13.00
N ASN A 102 7.15 0.53 -13.70
CA ASN A 102 7.63 1.91 -13.67
C ASN A 102 6.55 2.95 -13.37
N HIS A 103 5.36 2.53 -12.99
CA HIS A 103 4.32 3.46 -12.61
C HIS A 103 3.26 2.76 -11.76
N LEU A 104 2.50 3.54 -11.04
CA LEU A 104 1.30 3.11 -10.36
C LEU A 104 0.12 3.85 -10.98
N HIS A 105 -0.93 3.12 -11.31
CA HIS A 105 -2.23 3.69 -11.64
C HIS A 105 -3.19 3.44 -10.49
N GLY A 106 -4.06 4.40 -10.20
CA GLY A 106 -5.15 4.12 -9.29
C GLY A 106 -6.21 5.21 -9.24
N ILE A 107 -7.35 4.85 -8.68
CA ILE A 107 -8.47 5.76 -8.49
C ILE A 107 -8.53 6.14 -7.02
N LEU A 108 -8.55 7.44 -6.73
CA LEU A 108 -8.84 7.98 -5.41
C LEU A 108 -10.22 8.63 -5.43
N HIS A 109 -11.07 8.31 -4.46
CA HIS A 109 -12.39 8.91 -4.30
C HIS A 109 -12.36 9.84 -3.08
N LEU A 110 -12.42 11.16 -3.32
CA LEU A 110 -12.57 12.15 -2.26
C LEU A 110 -14.06 12.22 -1.87
N ASN A 111 -14.36 11.97 -0.60
CA ASN A 111 -15.71 11.88 -0.05
C ASN A 111 -15.79 12.56 1.33
N TYR A 112 -15.63 13.87 1.35
CA TYR A 112 -15.86 14.72 2.53
C TYR A 112 -17.34 14.72 2.89
N PRO A 113 -17.72 14.51 4.17
CA PRO A 113 -19.09 14.70 4.61
C PRO A 113 -19.51 16.14 4.34
N LYS A 114 -20.69 16.35 3.75
CA LYS A 114 -21.25 17.70 3.64
C LYS A 114 -21.57 18.21 5.04
N ILE A 115 -20.68 19.01 5.61
CA ILE A 115 -20.95 19.84 6.77
C ILE A 115 -21.26 21.23 6.19
N GLU A 116 -22.41 21.79 6.53
CA GLU A 116 -22.69 23.20 6.27
C GLU A 116 -21.64 24.02 7.04
N ASN A 117 -20.65 24.49 6.29
CA ASN A 117 -19.52 25.32 6.73
C ASN A 117 -18.40 24.54 7.46
N TYR A 118 -17.22 24.55 6.82
CA TYR A 118 -15.88 24.08 7.24
C TYR A 118 -15.48 22.62 6.92
N ASP A 119 -14.53 22.50 5.97
CA ASP A 119 -13.81 21.28 5.59
C ASP A 119 -12.62 21.03 6.52
N LEU A 120 -12.65 19.92 7.27
CA LEU A 120 -11.54 19.42 8.09
C LEU A 120 -11.33 17.91 7.88
N ASP A 121 -10.25 17.58 7.18
CA ASP A 121 -9.13 16.76 7.68
C ASP A 121 -9.17 15.20 7.79
N ARG A 122 -8.23 14.56 7.07
CA ARG A 122 -7.23 13.49 7.44
C ARG A 122 -7.57 12.12 8.14
N GLY A 123 -6.92 11.02 7.69
CA GLY A 123 -6.83 9.53 7.98
C GLY A 123 -8.00 8.46 7.97
N ARG A 124 -8.16 7.40 7.12
CA ARG A 124 -7.66 5.98 7.36
C ARG A 124 -7.96 4.76 6.39
N HIS A 125 -7.08 3.72 6.28
CA HIS A 125 -6.86 2.66 5.20
C HIS A 125 -7.22 1.20 5.33
N VAL A 126 -7.18 0.48 4.17
CA VAL A 126 -7.29 -1.00 4.01
C VAL A 126 -6.75 -1.56 2.66
N GLU A 127 -5.98 -2.68 2.67
CA GLU A 127 -5.34 -3.47 1.55
C GLU A 127 -6.11 -4.72 0.99
N THR A 128 -5.71 -5.31 -0.17
CA THR A 128 -6.31 -6.52 -0.85
C THR A 128 -5.33 -7.52 -1.50
N TYR A 129 -5.56 -8.85 -1.37
CA TYR A 129 -4.75 -9.98 -1.92
C TYR A 129 -5.53 -10.91 -2.90
N MET A 130 -5.76 -10.49 -4.14
CA MET A 130 -6.61 -11.23 -5.10
C MET A 130 -5.83 -11.98 -6.20
N TRP A 131 -4.56 -11.64 -6.43
CA TRP A 131 -3.78 -12.08 -7.60
C TRP A 131 -3.03 -13.41 -7.43
N ASP A 132 -3.13 -14.04 -6.27
CA ASP A 132 -2.41 -15.29 -5.96
C ASP A 132 -2.98 -16.56 -6.63
N PHE A 133 -4.09 -16.43 -7.38
CA PHE A 133 -4.78 -17.55 -8.02
C PHE A 133 -4.54 -17.64 -9.55
N ASP A 134 -3.76 -16.72 -10.13
CA ASP A 134 -3.47 -16.69 -11.58
C ASP A 134 -2.74 -17.95 -12.09
N SER A 135 -2.08 -18.70 -11.20
CA SER A 135 -1.56 -20.04 -11.51
C SER A 135 -1.53 -20.93 -10.27
N LEU A 136 -2.64 -21.59 -9.98
CA LEU A 136 -2.69 -22.63 -8.95
C LEU A 136 -1.95 -23.89 -9.42
N ASP A 137 -1.11 -24.44 -8.54
CA ASP A 137 -0.52 -25.76 -8.76
C ASP A 137 -1.65 -26.81 -8.79
N VAL A 138 -1.81 -27.46 -9.94
CA VAL A 138 -2.87 -28.44 -10.20
C VAL A 138 -2.85 -29.57 -9.17
N ASN A 139 -1.66 -29.92 -8.67
CA ASN A 139 -1.50 -30.97 -7.66
C ASN A 139 -2.04 -30.57 -6.29
N LYS A 140 -2.19 -29.27 -6.03
CA LYS A 140 -2.71 -28.73 -4.77
C LYS A 140 -4.21 -28.51 -4.80
N ILE A 141 -4.84 -28.54 -5.97
CA ILE A 141 -6.30 -28.36 -6.12
C ILE A 141 -7.11 -29.36 -5.26
N PRO A 142 -6.80 -30.67 -5.21
CA PRO A 142 -7.53 -31.60 -4.35
C PRO A 142 -7.44 -31.23 -2.87
N LEU A 143 -6.26 -30.84 -2.40
CA LEU A 143 -6.03 -30.42 -1.01
C LEU A 143 -6.79 -29.12 -0.68
N LEU A 144 -6.81 -28.16 -1.61
CA LEU A 144 -7.56 -26.92 -1.47
C LEU A 144 -9.07 -27.18 -1.41
N LYS A 145 -9.59 -28.05 -2.28
CA LYS A 145 -11.01 -28.43 -2.26
C LYS A 145 -11.38 -29.09 -0.94
N GLU A 146 -10.54 -30.00 -0.44
CA GLU A 146 -10.76 -30.66 0.84
C GLU A 146 -10.75 -29.67 2.00
N TYR A 147 -9.76 -28.76 2.04
CA TYR A 147 -9.68 -27.73 3.07
C TYR A 147 -10.87 -26.76 3.09
N LEU A 148 -11.38 -26.40 1.91
CA LEU A 148 -12.47 -25.43 1.76
C LEU A 148 -13.86 -26.04 1.97
N LYS A 149 -13.99 -27.36 1.90
CA LYS A 149 -15.29 -28.07 1.89
C LYS A 149 -16.17 -27.74 3.11
N ASP A 150 -15.55 -27.61 4.27
CA ASP A 150 -16.25 -27.41 5.55
C ASP A 150 -16.06 -25.99 6.11
N LYS A 151 -15.73 -25.01 5.25
CA LYS A 151 -15.58 -23.61 5.66
C LYS A 151 -16.90 -22.86 5.50
N GLU A 152 -17.46 -22.47 6.65
CA GLU A 152 -18.65 -21.63 6.71
C GLU A 152 -18.26 -20.16 6.88
N LEU A 153 -19.04 -19.27 6.27
CA LEU A 153 -18.91 -17.81 6.39
C LEU A 153 -20.03 -17.29 7.28
N SER A 154 -19.78 -16.20 8.01
CA SER A 154 -20.80 -15.56 8.85
C SER A 154 -21.93 -14.92 8.05
N VAL A 155 -21.68 -14.63 6.77
CA VAL A 155 -22.61 -13.97 5.86
C VAL A 155 -22.95 -14.87 4.68
N THR A 156 -24.23 -14.94 4.34
CA THR A 156 -24.70 -15.56 3.09
C THR A 156 -24.80 -14.48 2.02
N THR A 157 -23.72 -14.29 1.27
CA THR A 157 -23.64 -13.27 0.21
C THR A 157 -22.80 -13.77 -0.96
N SER A 158 -23.14 -13.29 -2.16
CA SER A 158 -22.29 -13.45 -3.34
C SER A 158 -21.25 -12.34 -3.49
N ASP A 159 -21.36 -11.26 -2.71
CA ASP A 159 -20.41 -10.15 -2.74
C ASP A 159 -19.22 -10.45 -1.80
N TYR A 160 -18.05 -10.65 -2.40
CA TYR A 160 -16.81 -10.88 -1.67
C TYR A 160 -16.47 -9.79 -0.65
N LEU A 161 -16.85 -8.53 -0.94
CA LEU A 161 -16.53 -7.40 -0.06
C LEU A 161 -17.37 -7.37 1.20
N GLU A 162 -18.54 -8.02 1.21
CA GLU A 162 -19.42 -8.11 2.37
C GLU A 162 -18.93 -9.12 3.42
N VAL A 163 -18.07 -10.07 3.03
CA VAL A 163 -17.44 -11.01 3.97
C VAL A 163 -16.48 -10.23 4.88
N PRO A 164 -16.53 -10.33 6.21
CA PRO A 164 -15.56 -9.65 7.07
C PRO A 164 -14.12 -10.01 6.72
N ILE A 165 -13.24 -9.01 6.62
CA ILE A 165 -11.84 -9.22 6.22
C ILE A 165 -11.10 -10.19 7.16
N ILE A 166 -11.44 -10.20 8.44
CA ILE A 166 -10.90 -11.16 9.42
C ILE A 166 -11.25 -12.61 9.09
N GLU A 167 -12.47 -12.88 8.59
CA GLU A 167 -12.89 -14.22 8.16
C GLU A 167 -12.19 -14.63 6.87
N ARG A 168 -12.06 -13.69 5.93
CA ARG A 168 -11.30 -13.89 4.70
C ARG A 168 -9.85 -14.30 5.01
N LEU A 169 -9.22 -13.63 5.98
CA LEU A 169 -7.85 -13.93 6.41
C LEU A 169 -7.72 -15.27 7.16
N GLU A 170 -8.74 -15.72 7.89
CA GLU A 170 -8.72 -17.07 8.48
C GLU A 170 -8.71 -18.18 7.43
N ILE A 171 -9.56 -18.05 6.41
CA ILE A 171 -9.60 -19.01 5.30
C ILE A 171 -8.30 -18.90 4.47
N ALA A 172 -7.84 -17.69 4.19
CA ALA A 172 -6.63 -17.44 3.44
C ALA A 172 -5.41 -18.07 4.11
N GLU A 173 -5.30 -18.03 5.45
CA GLU A 173 -4.19 -18.67 6.17
C GLU A 173 -4.08 -20.16 5.82
N GLY A 174 -5.17 -20.93 5.83
CA GLY A 174 -5.07 -22.35 5.49
C GLY A 174 -4.83 -22.61 4.00
N VAL A 175 -5.40 -21.78 3.13
CA VAL A 175 -5.11 -21.84 1.68
C VAL A 175 -3.62 -21.62 1.43
N TYR A 176 -3.02 -20.58 2.01
CA TYR A 176 -1.61 -20.27 1.79
C TYR A 176 -0.66 -21.29 2.42
N ARG A 177 -1.08 -21.98 3.50
CA ARG A 177 -0.33 -23.14 4.04
C ARG A 177 -0.23 -24.26 3.00
N ILE A 178 -1.34 -24.57 2.33
CA ILE A 178 -1.36 -25.58 1.26
C ILE A 178 -0.50 -25.12 0.08
N LEU A 179 -0.60 -23.84 -0.29
CA LEU A 179 0.20 -23.26 -1.37
C LEU A 179 1.70 -23.22 -1.06
N GLY A 180 2.12 -23.36 0.20
CA GLY A 180 3.52 -23.50 0.59
C GLY A 180 4.31 -22.20 0.37
N ARG A 181 3.83 -21.12 0.98
CA ARG A 181 4.47 -19.80 0.92
C ARG A 181 5.70 -19.72 1.83
N ASP A 182 6.59 -18.79 1.51
CA ASP A 182 7.85 -18.55 2.21
C ASP A 182 7.70 -17.67 3.46
N ASP A 183 8.79 -17.50 4.19
CA ASP A 183 8.83 -16.75 5.45
C ASP A 183 8.54 -15.26 5.26
N ASP A 184 9.01 -14.65 4.16
CA ASP A 184 8.68 -13.28 3.79
C ASP A 184 7.16 -13.08 3.67
N PHE A 185 6.49 -14.00 2.97
CA PHE A 185 5.04 -13.99 2.84
C PHE A 185 4.37 -14.12 4.21
N TRP A 186 4.77 -15.10 5.02
CA TRP A 186 4.13 -15.35 6.32
C TRP A 186 4.33 -14.21 7.30
N CYS A 187 5.53 -13.62 7.34
CA CYS A 187 5.84 -12.45 8.13
C CYS A 187 4.90 -11.29 7.76
N ARG A 188 4.74 -10.98 6.45
CA ARG A 188 3.80 -9.95 5.99
C ARG A 188 2.36 -10.32 6.31
N PHE A 189 1.95 -11.55 6.03
CA PHE A 189 0.59 -12.04 6.22
C PHE A 189 0.11 -11.84 7.65
N TYR A 190 0.92 -12.23 8.63
CA TYR A 190 0.56 -12.11 10.03
C TYR A 190 0.58 -10.66 10.56
N ARG A 191 1.42 -9.78 10.00
CA ARG A 191 1.37 -8.34 10.28
C ARG A 191 0.03 -7.75 9.83
N VAL A 192 -0.40 -8.07 8.61
CA VAL A 192 -1.69 -7.62 8.06
C VAL A 192 -2.85 -8.21 8.86
N LYS A 193 -2.80 -9.52 9.17
CA LYS A 193 -3.80 -10.18 10.02
C LYS A 193 -3.91 -9.53 11.40
N GLY A 194 -2.78 -9.18 12.01
CA GLY A 194 -2.75 -8.43 13.27
C GLY A 194 -3.41 -7.05 13.17
N TYR A 195 -3.15 -6.30 12.10
CA TYR A 195 -3.78 -5.00 11.85
C TYR A 195 -5.31 -5.11 11.73
N HIS A 196 -5.81 -6.08 10.96
CA HIS A 196 -7.26 -6.24 10.79
C HIS A 196 -7.96 -6.70 12.08
N TYR A 197 -7.31 -7.55 12.88
CA TYR A 197 -7.87 -7.92 14.17
C TYR A 197 -7.93 -6.77 15.16
N ASP A 198 -6.91 -5.92 15.17
CA ASP A 198 -6.89 -4.70 15.99
C ASP A 198 -8.00 -3.73 15.56
N GLY A 199 -8.16 -3.52 14.25
CA GLY A 199 -9.27 -2.74 13.69
C GLY A 199 -10.66 -3.30 14.03
N ALA A 200 -10.77 -4.62 14.14
CA ALA A 200 -11.98 -5.32 14.60
C ALA A 200 -12.13 -5.36 16.13
N LYS A 201 -11.24 -4.69 16.89
CA LYS A 201 -11.18 -4.67 18.36
C LYS A 201 -11.00 -6.05 19.00
N ASN A 202 -10.41 -7.00 18.26
CA ASN A 202 -10.05 -8.31 18.77
C ASN A 202 -8.55 -8.31 19.15
N ASN A 203 -8.27 -7.75 20.34
CA ASN A 203 -6.90 -7.53 20.81
C ASN A 203 -6.12 -8.83 21.01
N GLU A 204 -6.80 -9.91 21.42
CA GLU A 204 -6.19 -11.23 21.62
C GLU A 204 -5.63 -11.77 20.31
N LYS A 205 -6.46 -11.88 19.27
CA LYS A 205 -6.02 -12.35 17.95
C LYS A 205 -5.05 -11.40 17.26
N ALA A 206 -5.16 -10.09 17.52
CA ALA A 206 -4.18 -9.13 17.04
C ALA A 206 -2.80 -9.42 17.64
N ARG A 207 -2.73 -9.63 18.95
CA ARG A 207 -1.50 -9.98 19.68
C ARG A 207 -0.93 -11.32 19.20
N GLU A 208 -1.76 -12.34 19.05
CA GLU A 208 -1.34 -13.64 18.50
C GLU A 208 -0.74 -13.53 17.10
N SER A 209 -1.39 -12.76 16.22
CA SER A 209 -0.89 -12.57 14.85
C SER A 209 0.43 -11.80 14.85
N ARG A 210 0.57 -10.75 15.65
CA ARG A 210 1.82 -10.00 15.81
C ARG A 210 2.95 -10.87 16.38
N ALA A 211 2.65 -11.76 17.32
CA ALA A 211 3.61 -12.70 17.87
C ALA A 211 4.12 -13.70 16.81
N LYS A 212 3.23 -14.24 15.98
CA LYS A 212 3.62 -15.10 14.84
C LYS A 212 4.50 -14.35 13.84
N ALA A 213 4.15 -13.11 13.50
CA ALA A 213 4.98 -12.28 12.63
C ALA A 213 6.37 -12.03 13.22
N LEU A 214 6.45 -11.75 14.52
CA LEU A 214 7.72 -11.55 15.23
C LEU A 214 8.59 -12.81 15.19
N GLU A 215 8.01 -13.98 15.49
CA GLU A 215 8.72 -15.26 15.46
C GLU A 215 9.36 -15.51 14.08
N ILE A 216 8.59 -15.31 13.01
CA ILE A 216 9.08 -15.49 11.64
C ILE A 216 10.16 -14.44 11.31
N ALA A 217 9.97 -13.18 11.70
CA ALA A 217 10.96 -12.14 11.46
C ALA A 217 12.30 -12.42 12.20
N GLU A 218 12.25 -12.95 13.43
CA GLU A 218 13.45 -13.38 14.16
C GLU A 218 14.12 -14.59 13.49
N GLN A 219 13.36 -15.52 12.88
CA GLN A 219 13.94 -16.58 12.05
C GLN A 219 14.60 -16.01 10.79
N MET A 220 13.95 -15.07 10.11
CA MET A 220 14.49 -14.41 8.91
C MET A 220 15.79 -13.67 9.21
N LYS A 221 15.93 -13.08 10.40
CA LYS A 221 17.14 -12.40 10.88
C LYS A 221 18.35 -13.32 10.97
N LEU A 222 18.14 -14.61 11.27
CA LEU A 222 19.20 -15.62 11.35
C LEU A 222 19.62 -16.17 9.98
N ASN A 223 18.81 -15.93 8.95
CA ASN A 223 19.08 -16.42 7.60
C ASN A 223 20.13 -15.54 6.90
N LYS A 224 21.27 -16.12 6.51
CA LYS A 224 22.34 -15.42 5.80
C LYS A 224 21.91 -14.81 4.47
N ALA A 225 20.88 -15.35 3.82
CA ALA A 225 20.32 -14.75 2.61
C ALA A 225 19.78 -13.32 2.85
N ASN A 226 19.44 -12.99 4.09
CA ASN A 226 18.85 -11.72 4.47
C ASN A 226 19.86 -10.70 5.02
N GLU A 227 21.17 -10.94 4.91
CA GLU A 227 22.20 -10.05 5.48
C GLU A 227 22.06 -8.60 5.00
N GLY A 228 21.75 -8.39 3.72
CA GLY A 228 21.48 -7.04 3.16
C GLY A 228 20.16 -6.41 3.64
N ARG A 229 19.20 -7.25 4.04
CA ARG A 229 17.86 -6.83 4.49
C ARG A 229 17.74 -6.74 6.01
N LEU A 230 18.84 -6.96 6.74
CA LEU A 230 18.82 -7.01 8.21
C LEU A 230 18.25 -5.74 8.86
N LYS A 231 18.49 -4.57 8.24
CA LYS A 231 17.89 -3.30 8.67
C LYS A 231 16.36 -3.30 8.60
N GLU A 232 15.81 -3.78 7.49
CA GLU A 232 14.35 -3.93 7.29
C GLU A 232 13.78 -4.92 8.31
N ILE A 233 14.45 -6.05 8.50
CA ILE A 233 13.99 -7.09 9.43
C ILE A 233 14.00 -6.59 10.87
N LEU A 234 15.04 -5.87 11.30
CA LEU A 234 15.09 -5.27 12.64
C LEU A 234 14.02 -4.19 12.84
N PHE A 235 13.70 -3.43 11.80
CA PHE A 235 12.55 -2.53 11.86
C PHE A 235 11.24 -3.31 12.07
N ILE A 236 11.06 -4.44 11.39
CA ILE A 236 9.88 -5.30 11.55
C ILE A 236 9.82 -5.92 12.95
N THR A 237 10.92 -6.50 13.45
CA THR A 237 10.95 -7.12 14.78
C THR A 237 10.71 -6.07 15.87
N GLY A 238 11.35 -4.90 15.76
CA GLY A 238 11.13 -3.79 16.69
C GLY A 238 9.69 -3.30 16.67
N ALA A 239 9.07 -3.15 15.49
CA ALA A 239 7.66 -2.77 15.40
C ALA A 239 6.74 -3.82 16.05
N MET A 240 6.98 -5.12 15.82
CA MET A 240 6.16 -6.17 16.43
C MET A 240 6.33 -6.21 17.96
N LYS A 241 7.57 -6.10 18.46
CA LYS A 241 7.86 -6.00 19.91
C LYS A 241 7.14 -4.81 20.53
N TYR A 242 7.17 -3.65 19.88
CA TYR A 242 6.43 -2.46 20.33
C TYR A 242 4.93 -2.71 20.46
N PHE A 243 4.31 -3.34 19.45
CA PHE A 243 2.88 -3.68 19.50
C PHE A 243 2.53 -4.81 20.47
N LEU A 244 3.53 -5.55 20.97
CA LEU A 244 3.41 -6.58 22.00
C LEU A 244 3.75 -6.05 23.39
N ASP A 245 3.88 -4.73 23.55
CA ASP A 245 4.22 -4.02 24.78
C ASP A 245 5.67 -4.24 25.28
N ASP A 246 6.56 -4.79 24.45
CA ASP A 246 7.99 -4.96 24.72
C ASP A 246 8.79 -3.80 24.12
N LYS A 247 8.64 -2.62 24.73
CA LYS A 247 9.19 -1.36 24.19
C LYS A 247 10.71 -1.28 24.28
N ASP A 248 11.30 -1.82 25.34
CA ASP A 248 12.75 -1.77 25.54
C ASP A 248 13.47 -2.56 24.45
N SER A 249 13.05 -3.81 24.23
CA SER A 249 13.59 -4.64 23.16
C SER A 249 13.31 -4.08 21.76
N ALA A 250 12.17 -3.38 21.58
CA ALA A 250 11.86 -2.70 20.33
C ALA A 250 12.84 -1.55 20.04
N ILE A 251 13.14 -0.72 21.04
CA ILE A 251 14.09 0.38 20.92
C ILE A 251 15.51 -0.14 20.62
N ASP A 252 15.90 -1.26 21.23
CA ASP A 252 17.20 -1.89 20.96
C ASP A 252 17.32 -2.40 19.52
N ASP A 253 16.27 -3.02 18.98
CA ASP A 253 16.21 -3.39 17.56
C ASP A 253 16.28 -2.15 16.66
N PHE A 254 15.57 -1.08 16.99
CA PHE A 254 15.58 0.16 16.19
C PHE A 254 16.95 0.84 16.18
N LYS A 255 17.61 0.92 17.34
CA LYS A 255 18.98 1.44 17.45
C LYS A 255 19.95 0.58 16.65
N THR A 256 19.80 -0.74 16.70
CA THR A 256 20.64 -1.66 15.92
C THR A 256 20.41 -1.45 14.43
N ALA A 257 19.15 -1.32 13.98
CA ALA A 257 18.80 -1.06 12.59
C ALA A 257 19.43 0.24 12.04
N LEU A 258 19.48 1.31 12.84
CA LEU A 258 20.12 2.59 12.45
C LEU A 258 21.61 2.46 12.16
N THR A 259 22.31 1.48 12.74
CA THR A 259 23.74 1.25 12.48
C THR A 259 24.00 0.50 11.16
N LEU A 260 22.96 -0.09 10.58
CA LEU A 260 23.05 -0.91 9.37
C LEU A 260 22.67 -0.11 8.13
N LYS A 261 23.07 -0.61 6.97
CA LYS A 261 22.59 -0.15 5.66
C LYS A 261 21.69 -1.20 5.04
N TYR A 262 20.57 -0.76 4.48
CA TYR A 262 19.74 -1.62 3.67
C TYR A 262 20.40 -1.89 2.31
N LYS A 263 20.31 -3.13 1.85
CA LYS A 263 20.72 -3.56 0.53
C LYS A 263 19.80 -4.69 0.05
N SER A 264 19.21 -4.53 -1.12
CA SER A 264 18.36 -5.56 -1.72
C SER A 264 19.15 -6.51 -2.61
N ASP A 265 18.56 -7.69 -2.88
CA ASP A 265 19.13 -8.68 -3.80
C ASP A 265 19.05 -8.27 -5.27
N ASP A 266 18.25 -7.23 -5.58
CA ASP A 266 18.05 -6.77 -6.96
C ASP A 266 19.17 -5.83 -7.45
N GLY A 267 20.06 -5.39 -6.55
CA GLY A 267 21.28 -4.65 -6.86
C GLY A 267 21.05 -3.20 -7.30
N ASN A 268 19.86 -2.64 -7.10
CA ASN A 268 19.58 -1.25 -7.45
C ASN A 268 20.00 -0.28 -6.33
N ALA A 269 21.16 0.36 -6.50
CA ALA A 269 21.75 1.23 -5.48
C ALA A 269 20.91 2.47 -5.14
N ASP A 270 20.22 3.07 -6.12
CA ASP A 270 19.38 4.26 -5.88
C ASP A 270 18.15 3.89 -5.04
N ARG A 271 17.53 2.74 -5.36
CA ARG A 271 16.43 2.16 -4.57
C ARG A 271 16.87 1.86 -3.14
N ASP A 272 18.02 1.20 -2.98
CA ASP A 272 18.53 0.82 -1.68
C ASP A 272 18.83 2.05 -0.82
N THR A 273 19.37 3.11 -1.44
CA THR A 273 19.64 4.39 -0.77
C THR A 273 18.35 5.05 -0.31
N GLY A 274 17.37 5.23 -1.20
CA GLY A 274 16.10 5.87 -0.85
C GLY A 274 15.32 5.09 0.23
N PHE A 275 15.30 3.76 0.15
CA PHE A 275 14.65 2.96 1.19
C PHE A 275 15.43 2.97 2.51
N ASN A 276 16.76 2.98 2.47
CA ASN A 276 17.58 3.13 3.66
C ASN A 276 17.29 4.46 4.38
N GLU A 277 17.25 5.57 3.64
CA GLU A 277 16.95 6.91 4.19
C GLU A 277 15.54 6.97 4.80
N TYR A 278 14.56 6.37 4.14
CA TYR A 278 13.21 6.24 4.68
C TYR A 278 13.20 5.47 6.01
N LEU A 279 13.89 4.31 6.06
CA LEU A 279 13.99 3.53 7.30
C LEU A 279 14.67 4.35 8.40
N ASP A 280 15.74 5.09 8.08
CA ASP A 280 16.41 5.97 9.04
C ASP A 280 15.46 7.03 9.61
N GLN A 281 14.66 7.68 8.77
CA GLN A 281 13.68 8.66 9.24
C GLN A 281 12.67 8.02 10.20
N VAL A 282 12.06 6.91 9.79
CA VAL A 282 11.02 6.24 10.59
C VAL A 282 11.58 5.73 11.92
N LEU A 283 12.76 5.10 11.90
CA LEU A 283 13.43 4.61 13.11
C LEU A 283 13.69 5.73 14.13
N ASN A 284 14.17 6.88 13.65
CA ASN A 284 14.40 8.04 14.51
C ASN A 284 13.09 8.57 15.13
N GLU A 285 11.99 8.59 14.37
CA GLU A 285 10.68 8.99 14.90
C GLU A 285 10.18 8.03 16.00
N TYR A 286 10.41 6.73 15.86
CA TYR A 286 10.01 5.74 16.88
C TYR A 286 10.88 5.78 18.13
N ILE A 287 12.19 6.03 17.99
CA ILE A 287 13.11 6.15 19.14
C ILE A 287 12.83 7.43 19.95
N ALA A 288 12.34 8.49 19.31
CA ALA A 288 12.06 9.77 19.96
C ALA A 288 10.72 9.80 20.73
N ARG A 289 9.85 8.80 20.57
CA ARG A 289 8.52 8.71 21.19
C ARG A 289 8.54 7.89 22.48
#